data_AF-A0A8I1IZP2-F1
#
_entry.id   AF-A0A8I1IZP2-F1
#
_cell.length_a   1.000
_cell.length_b   1.000
_cell.length_c   1.000
_cell.angle_alpha   90.00
_cell.angle_beta   90.00
_cell.angle_gamma   90.00
#
_symmetry.space_group_name_H-M   'P 1'
#
loop_
_entity.id
_entity.type
_entity.pdbx_description
1 polymer ?
#
loop_
_entity_poly.entity_id
_entity_poly.type
_entity_poly.pdbx_seq_one_letter_code
_entity_poly.pdbx_strand_id
1 'polypeptide(L)'
;MPGSPITPDRLADRYVHDLSRIASVAELTEIRRRNSAPMRPARCASHDFHDADAIMASAFAALAGRAPDPGNAADRTLVAEAWEIVMTDLLVERRPE
;
A
#
# COMPACT_ATOMS: atom_id res chain seq x y z
N MET A 1 21.38 -8.82 -13.48
CA MET A 1 20.75 -7.52 -13.80
C MET A 1 20.66 -6.74 -12.52
N PRO A 2 21.24 -5.53 -12.39
CA PRO A 2 20.99 -4.72 -11.20
C PRO A 2 19.50 -4.36 -11.22
N GLY A 3 18.75 -4.87 -10.25
CA GLY A 3 17.32 -4.60 -10.13
C GLY A 3 17.12 -3.09 -10.00
N SER A 4 16.20 -2.53 -10.79
CA SER A 4 15.85 -1.10 -10.69
C SER A 4 15.55 -0.73 -9.25
N PRO A 5 16.00 0.45 -8.77
CA PRO A 5 15.84 0.84 -7.37
C PRO A 5 14.38 0.76 -6.94
N ILE A 6 14.17 0.40 -5.68
CA ILE A 6 12.87 0.50 -5.03
C ILE A 6 12.52 1.99 -4.89
N THR A 7 11.29 2.34 -5.24
CA THR A 7 10.73 3.68 -5.10
C THR A 7 9.39 3.59 -4.39
N PRO A 8 8.90 4.68 -3.77
CA PRO A 8 7.58 4.72 -3.14
C PRO A 8 6.46 4.28 -4.08
N ASP A 9 6.45 4.77 -5.32
CA ASP A 9 5.42 4.44 -6.32
C ASP A 9 5.39 2.94 -6.62
N ARG A 10 6.57 2.33 -6.87
CA ARG A 10 6.65 0.89 -7.16
C ARG A 10 6.21 0.04 -5.98
N LEU A 11 6.52 0.50 -4.77
CA LEU A 11 6.09 -0.17 -3.54
C LEU A 11 4.58 -0.05 -3.35
N ALA A 12 4.00 1.13 -3.59
CA ALA A 12 2.56 1.38 -3.55
C ALA A 12 1.80 0.53 -4.59
N ASP A 13 2.26 0.51 -5.83
CA ASP A 13 1.70 -0.32 -6.91
C ASP A 13 1.73 -1.81 -6.54
N ARG A 14 2.88 -2.26 -6.01
CA ARG A 14 3.03 -3.66 -5.61
C ARG A 14 2.10 -4.02 -4.44
N TYR A 15 1.97 -3.12 -3.46
CA TYR A 15 1.03 -3.29 -2.35
C TYR A 15 -0.40 -3.45 -2.87
N VAL A 16 -0.87 -2.57 -3.75
CA VAL A 16 -2.23 -2.62 -4.30
C VAL A 16 -2.45 -3.87 -5.14
N HIS A 17 -1.45 -4.27 -5.94
CA HIS A 17 -1.49 -5.54 -6.67
C HIS A 17 -1.68 -6.72 -5.72
N ASP A 18 -0.87 -6.83 -4.66
CA ASP A 18 -0.93 -7.95 -3.73
C ASP A 18 -2.24 -7.96 -2.93
N LEU A 19 -2.71 -6.79 -2.49
CA LEU A 19 -4.03 -6.64 -1.86
C LEU A 19 -5.16 -7.07 -2.80
N SER A 20 -5.12 -6.69 -4.08
CA SER A 20 -6.17 -7.01 -5.07
C SER A 20 -6.30 -8.51 -5.39
N ARG A 21 -5.26 -9.29 -5.10
CA ARG A 21 -5.25 -10.75 -5.31
C ARG A 21 -5.91 -11.52 -4.17
N ILE A 22 -5.91 -10.95 -2.97
CA ILE A 22 -6.40 -11.61 -1.76
C ILE A 22 -7.74 -11.04 -1.29
N ALA A 23 -8.00 -9.76 -1.56
CA ALA A 23 -9.26 -9.12 -1.25
C ALA A 23 -10.30 -9.43 -2.33
N SER A 24 -11.51 -9.74 -1.90
CA SER A 24 -12.67 -9.81 -2.76
C SER A 24 -13.02 -8.43 -3.35
N VAL A 25 -13.80 -8.43 -4.43
CA VAL A 25 -14.31 -7.20 -5.05
C VAL A 25 -15.11 -6.35 -4.06
N ALA A 26 -15.88 -7.00 -3.17
CA ALA A 26 -16.67 -6.31 -2.14
C ALA A 26 -15.77 -5.62 -1.10
N GLU A 27 -14.71 -6.29 -0.63
CA GLU A 27 -13.75 -5.70 0.31
C GLU A 27 -12.97 -4.55 -0.33
N LEU A 28 -12.49 -4.71 -1.55
CA LEU A 28 -11.80 -3.62 -2.28
C LEU A 28 -12.72 -2.40 -2.47
N THR A 29 -13.99 -2.63 -2.77
CA THR A 29 -15.00 -1.56 -2.89
C THR A 29 -15.18 -0.83 -1.56
N GLU A 30 -15.27 -1.57 -0.45
CA GLU A 30 -15.46 -0.99 0.88
C GLU A 30 -14.20 -0.27 1.39
N ILE A 31 -13.01 -0.82 1.15
CA ILE A 31 -11.73 -0.17 1.44
C ILE A 31 -11.65 1.18 0.72
N ARG A 32 -11.93 1.20 -0.59
CA ARG A 32 -11.95 2.44 -1.38
C ARG A 32 -12.97 3.44 -0.85
N ARG A 33 -14.19 2.97 -0.56
CA ARG A 33 -15.26 3.81 -0.01
C ARG A 33 -14.84 4.45 1.31
N ARG A 34 -14.27 3.68 2.24
CA ARG A 34 -13.82 4.17 3.56
C ARG A 34 -12.63 5.12 3.46
N ASN A 35 -11.67 4.84 2.59
CA ASN A 35 -10.53 5.72 2.37
C ASN A 35 -10.94 7.04 1.69
N SER A 36 -11.98 7.03 0.85
CA SER A 36 -12.54 8.23 0.19
C SER A 36 -13.42 9.12 1.09
N ALA A 37 -13.58 8.78 2.37
CA ALA A 37 -14.41 9.56 3.28
C ALA A 37 -13.84 10.97 3.51
N PRO A 38 -14.69 12.01 3.74
CA PRO A 38 -14.23 13.40 3.90
C PRO A 38 -13.21 13.61 5.03
N MET A 39 -13.27 12.77 6.06
CA MET A 39 -12.23 12.66 7.07
C MET A 39 -11.30 11.53 6.68
N ARG A 40 -10.05 11.88 6.33
CA ARG A 40 -9.00 10.91 6.07
C ARG A 40 -8.80 10.04 7.32
N PRO A 41 -8.95 8.71 7.21
CA PRO A 41 -8.71 7.83 8.36
C PRO A 41 -7.21 7.85 8.71
N ALA A 42 -6.89 7.71 10.01
CA ALA A 42 -5.51 7.71 10.50
C ALA A 42 -4.66 6.53 10.00
N ARG A 43 -5.32 5.51 9.42
CA ARG A 43 -4.74 4.28 8.88
C ARG A 43 -5.61 3.81 7.71
N CYS A 44 -5.01 3.08 6.77
CA CYS A 44 -5.73 2.56 5.62
C CYS A 44 -6.86 1.63 6.07
N ALA A 45 -8.04 1.76 5.45
CA ALA A 45 -9.17 0.88 5.72
C ALA A 45 -8.86 -0.60 5.42
N SER A 46 -7.82 -0.90 4.64
CA SER A 46 -7.37 -2.28 4.44
C SER A 46 -6.94 -2.99 5.72
N HIS A 47 -6.53 -2.26 6.77
CA HIS A 47 -6.23 -2.84 8.09
C HIS A 47 -7.46 -3.48 8.77
N ASP A 48 -8.69 -3.09 8.37
CA ASP A 48 -9.92 -3.67 8.92
C ASP A 48 -10.24 -5.04 8.30
N PHE A 49 -9.63 -5.37 7.16
CA PHE A 49 -9.94 -6.58 6.38
C PHE A 49 -8.75 -7.54 6.30
N HIS A 50 -7.54 -7.00 6.21
CA HIS A 50 -6.32 -7.75 5.99
C HIS A 50 -5.19 -7.19 6.85
N ASP A 51 -4.13 -7.99 7.03
CA ASP A 51 -2.89 -7.53 7.64
C ASP A 51 -2.11 -6.64 6.66
N ALA A 52 -2.51 -5.37 6.59
CA ALA A 52 -1.96 -4.39 5.67
C ALA A 52 -0.45 -4.15 5.89
N ASP A 53 0.03 -4.25 7.13
CA ASP A 53 1.46 -4.14 7.44
C ASP A 53 2.24 -5.33 6.87
N ALA A 54 1.71 -6.55 7.02
CA ALA A 54 2.32 -7.74 6.43
C ALA A 54 2.32 -7.70 4.89
N ILE A 55 1.25 -7.18 4.27
CA ILE A 55 1.20 -7.01 2.80
C ILE A 55 2.26 -6.00 2.35
N MET A 56 2.40 -4.87 3.06
CA MET A 56 3.42 -3.87 2.75
C MET A 56 4.84 -4.42 2.93
N ALA A 57 5.09 -5.19 3.99
CA ALA A 57 6.37 -5.87 4.21
C ALA A 57 6.67 -6.89 3.10
N SER A 58 5.67 -7.64 2.64
CA SER A 58 5.79 -8.58 1.52
C SER A 58 6.08 -7.88 0.20
N ALA A 59 5.38 -6.77 -0.09
CA ALA A 59 5.60 -5.95 -1.27
C ALA A 59 7.02 -5.37 -1.29
N PHE A 60 7.50 -4.89 -0.14
CA PHE A 60 8.88 -4.44 0.02
C PHE A 60 9.88 -5.56 -0.24
N ALA A 61 9.68 -6.73 0.37
CA ALA A 61 10.55 -7.89 0.17
C ALA A 61 10.61 -8.37 -1.27
N ALA A 62 9.49 -8.32 -2.00
CA ALA A 62 9.44 -8.67 -3.42
C ALA A 62 10.28 -7.73 -4.30
N LEU A 63 10.43 -6.46 -3.90
CA LEU A 63 11.19 -5.46 -4.66
C LEU A 63 12.65 -5.33 -4.20
N ALA A 64 12.90 -5.42 -2.89
CA ALA A 64 14.22 -5.21 -2.28
C ALA A 64 14.98 -6.52 -2.00
N GLY A 65 14.34 -7.68 -2.08
CA GLY A 65 14.94 -8.98 -1.76
C GLY A 65 15.16 -9.22 -0.26
N ARG A 66 14.64 -8.34 0.61
CA ARG A 66 14.73 -8.41 2.07
C ARG A 66 13.53 -7.73 2.72
N ALA A 67 13.21 -8.07 3.97
CA ALA A 67 12.22 -7.34 4.74
C ALA A 67 12.64 -5.87 4.98
N PRO A 68 11.69 -4.94 5.16
CA PRO A 68 12.00 -3.59 5.60
C PRO A 68 12.59 -3.62 7.01
N ASP A 69 13.65 -2.86 7.24
CA ASP A 69 14.29 -2.73 8.55
C ASP A 69 13.69 -1.53 9.30
N PRO A 70 12.97 -1.75 10.43
CA PRO A 70 12.37 -0.66 11.19
C PRO A 70 13.42 0.25 11.86
N GLY A 71 14.67 -0.19 12.01
CA GLY A 71 15.79 0.63 12.48
C GLY A 71 16.36 1.57 11.41
N ASN A 72 16.11 1.27 10.13
CA ASN A 72 16.66 2.00 9.00
C ASN A 72 15.76 3.18 8.59
N ALA A 73 16.29 4.39 8.62
CA ALA A 73 15.53 5.59 8.29
C ALA A 73 15.06 5.65 6.82
N ALA A 74 15.84 5.12 5.88
CA ALA A 74 15.48 5.11 4.47
C ALA A 74 14.32 4.14 4.19
N ASP A 75 14.34 2.95 4.80
CA ASP A 75 13.24 1.99 4.69
C ASP A 75 11.94 2.55 5.27
N ARG A 76 12.01 3.17 6.45
CA ARG A 76 10.85 3.84 7.06
C ARG A 76 10.29 4.94 6.17
N THR A 77 11.16 5.73 5.55
CA THR A 77 10.75 6.81 4.64
C THR A 77 10.06 6.24 3.40
N LEU A 78 10.65 5.22 2.77
CA LEU A 78 10.06 4.53 1.61
C LEU A 78 8.67 3.97 1.91
N VAL A 79 8.50 3.28 3.05
CA VAL A 79 7.21 2.71 3.45
C VAL A 79 6.19 3.80 3.76
N ALA A 80 6.59 4.87 4.46
CA ALA A 80 5.71 5.99 4.76
C ALA A 80 5.23 6.71 3.49
N GLU A 81 6.14 6.99 2.54
CA GLU A 81 5.80 7.64 1.27
C GLU A 81 4.91 6.74 0.40
N ALA A 82 5.20 5.44 0.34
CA ALA A 82 4.33 4.48 -0.36
C ALA A 82 2.93 4.44 0.25
N TRP A 83 2.82 4.53 1.59
CA TRP A 83 1.53 4.60 2.24
C TRP A 83 0.74 5.84 1.89
N GLU A 84 1.39 7.00 1.82
CA GLU A 84 0.74 8.25 1.41
C GLU A 84 0.18 8.12 -0.02
N ILE A 85 0.91 7.51 -0.95
CA ILE A 85 0.45 7.26 -2.33
C ILE A 85 -0.76 6.33 -2.33
N VAL A 86 -0.70 5.20 -1.62
CA VAL A 86 -1.83 4.26 -1.51
C VAL A 86 -3.07 4.96 -0.96
N MET A 87 -2.89 5.83 0.04
CA MET A 87 -3.96 6.52 0.75
C MET A 87 -4.48 7.78 0.08
N THR A 88 -3.83 8.28 -0.96
CA THR A 88 -4.23 9.53 -1.63
C THR A 88 -4.67 9.27 -3.07
N ASP A 89 -4.04 8.30 -3.73
CA ASP A 89 -4.19 8.11 -5.17
C ASP A 89 -4.84 6.75 -5.46
N LEU A 90 -4.24 5.65 -5.01
CA LEU A 90 -4.59 4.33 -5.53
C LEU A 90 -5.83 3.69 -4.89
N LEU A 91 -6.06 3.92 -3.59
CA LEU A 91 -7.25 3.46 -2.87
C LEU A 91 -8.23 4.58 -2.54
N VAL A 92 -8.03 5.79 -3.08
CA VAL A 92 -8.93 6.94 -2.92
C VAL A 92 -9.57 7.39 -4.23
N GLU A 93 -8.99 7.10 -5.40
CA GLU A 93 -9.62 7.52 -6.66
C GLU A 93 -10.93 6.79 -6.99
N ARG A 94 -12.01 7.55 -6.81
CA ARG A 94 -13.16 7.59 -7.72
C ARG A 94 -12.70 8.03 -9.11
N ARG A 95 -12.85 7.16 -10.12
CA ARG A 95 -13.19 7.62 -11.47
C ARG A 95 -14.57 7.08 -11.85
N PRO A 96 -15.66 7.83 -11.64
CA PRO A 96 -16.76 7.78 -12.58
C PRO A 96 -16.20 8.29 -13.92
N GLU A 97 -16.33 7.45 -14.95
CA GLU A 97 -16.23 7.87 -16.35
C GLU A 97 -17.33 8.88 -16.68
#